data_AF-A0AAX2CMM9-F1
#
_entry.id   AF-A0AAX2CMM9-F1
#
_cell.length_a   1.000
_cell.length_b   1.000
_cell.length_c   1.000
_cell.angle_alpha   90.00
_cell.angle_beta   90.00
_cell.angle_gamma   90.00
#
_symmetry.space_group_name_H-M   'P 1'
#
loop_
_entity.id
_entity.type
_entity.pdbx_description
1 polymer ?
#
loop_
_entity_poly.entity_id
_entity_poly.type
_entity_poly.pdbx_seq_one_letter_code
_entity_poly.pdbx_strand_id
1 'polypeptide(L)'
;MYLGEVQSQTQSMNAVCNATIQGMEQVIQSIDAFTSDTVLQGQTYSSAKAFFAETFRPLAQGIIYLCEKLIRQNDAFPSQFQSQVAQADVIEQEILEQIREINRMIASTEALNQTMPISGMDAVVNLFAVMKRKLQEKLEHLYEFNYASSSNYDTALQLAASIAQGLAEVQSGKGCSPASGTFSTQGLNIEWANSIQAITEERARQTDNSIEEGAMCGKLLEKSTFEKIRDGIVEGAGEAVGDTIEGFKALGKWETWENMGTPPCPLLIPLALCIMHCQIHLLMM
;
A
#
# COMPACT_ATOMS: atom_id res chain seq x y z
N MET A 1 -6.57 3.57 13.22
CA MET A 1 -5.46 3.85 12.29
C MET A 1 -4.83 5.17 12.66
N TYR A 2 -3.51 5.19 12.80
CA TYR A 2 -2.70 6.40 12.96
C TYR A 2 -2.07 6.74 11.61
N LEU A 3 -2.40 7.89 11.02
CA LEU A 3 -1.99 8.27 9.67
C LEU A 3 -0.47 8.47 9.57
N GLY A 4 0.14 9.08 10.58
CA GLY A 4 1.60 9.30 10.61
C GLY A 4 2.40 8.00 10.63
N GLU A 5 1.92 6.98 11.35
CA GLU A 5 2.56 5.65 11.38
C GLU A 5 2.46 4.95 10.02
N VAL A 6 1.27 4.96 9.41
CA VAL A 6 1.03 4.35 8.08
C VAL A 6 1.83 5.07 6.99
N GLN A 7 1.96 6.40 7.06
CA GLN A 7 2.81 7.19 6.14
C GLN A 7 4.30 6.84 6.30
N SER A 8 4.78 6.73 7.54
CA SER A 8 6.16 6.31 7.84
C SER A 8 6.44 4.88 7.33
N GLN A 9 5.51 3.95 7.56
CA GLN A 9 5.59 2.58 7.07
C GLN A 9 5.60 2.52 5.53
N THR A 10 4.74 3.30 4.87
CA THR A 10 4.69 3.46 3.41
C THR A 10 6.04 3.93 2.86
N GLN A 11 6.61 5.00 3.44
CA GLN A 11 7.91 5.54 3.02
C GLN A 11 9.04 4.52 3.19
N SER A 12 9.08 3.82 4.34
CA SER A 12 10.05 2.77 4.63
C SER A 12 9.96 1.60 3.65
N MET A 13 8.75 1.09 3.41
CA MET A 13 8.51 -0.01 2.48
C MET A 13 8.84 0.37 1.04
N ASN A 14 8.47 1.59 0.61
CA ASN A 14 8.79 2.08 -0.73
C ASN A 14 10.30 2.28 -0.92
N ALA A 15 11.05 2.69 0.11
CA ALA A 15 12.50 2.76 0.04
C ALA A 15 13.13 1.37 -0.17
N VAL A 16 12.64 0.34 0.53
CA VAL A 16 13.07 -1.07 0.33
C VAL A 16 12.72 -1.56 -1.08
N CYS A 17 11.51 -1.28 -1.56
CA CYS A 17 11.08 -1.63 -2.91
C CYS A 17 11.94 -0.95 -3.99
N ASN A 18 12.21 0.35 -3.87
CA ASN A 18 13.07 1.09 -4.82
C ASN A 18 14.51 0.56 -4.85
N ALA A 19 15.11 0.27 -3.69
CA ALA A 19 16.43 -0.34 -3.63
C ALA A 19 16.45 -1.76 -4.23
N THR A 20 15.36 -2.51 -4.06
CA THR A 20 15.19 -3.86 -4.62
C THR A 20 15.04 -3.81 -6.15
N ILE A 21 14.27 -2.86 -6.69
CA ILE A 21 14.14 -2.62 -8.13
C ILE A 21 15.52 -2.34 -8.73
N GLN A 22 16.27 -1.38 -8.19
CA GLN A 22 17.62 -1.05 -8.67
C GLN A 22 18.57 -2.25 -8.64
N GLY A 23 18.53 -3.06 -7.57
CA GLY A 23 19.32 -4.29 -7.47
C GLY A 23 18.94 -5.34 -8.53
N MET A 24 17.64 -5.52 -8.80
CA MET A 24 17.17 -6.46 -9.82
C MET A 24 17.39 -5.97 -11.25
N GLU A 25 17.35 -4.66 -11.51
CA GLU A 25 17.75 -4.07 -12.79
C GLU A 25 19.24 -4.36 -13.07
N GLN A 26 20.11 -4.23 -12.07
CA GLN A 26 21.53 -4.60 -12.18
C GLN A 26 21.72 -6.10 -12.42
N VAL A 27 20.90 -6.97 -11.80
CA VAL A 27 20.91 -8.41 -12.07
C VAL A 27 20.50 -8.70 -13.51
N ILE A 28 19.43 -8.08 -14.03
CA ILE A 28 19.01 -8.23 -15.44
C ILE A 28 20.12 -7.76 -16.39
N GLN A 29 20.70 -6.58 -16.16
CA GLN A 29 21.82 -6.07 -16.96
C GLN A 29 23.03 -7.03 -16.95
N SER A 30 23.33 -7.65 -15.80
CA SER A 30 24.41 -8.63 -15.67
C SER A 30 24.11 -9.93 -16.44
N ILE A 31 22.86 -10.40 -16.42
CA ILE A 31 22.42 -11.57 -17.19
C ILE A 31 22.43 -11.24 -18.69
N ASP A 32 21.98 -10.06 -19.10
CA ASP A 32 21.94 -9.64 -20.51
C ASP A 32 23.36 -9.47 -21.07
N ALA A 33 24.30 -8.93 -20.27
CA ALA A 33 25.72 -8.90 -20.61
C ALA A 33 26.32 -10.32 -20.71
N PHE A 34 26.05 -11.20 -19.74
CA PHE A 34 26.55 -12.58 -19.76
C PHE A 34 26.00 -13.38 -20.94
N THR A 35 24.72 -13.23 -21.28
CA THR A 35 24.07 -13.98 -22.36
C THR A 35 24.47 -13.49 -23.75
N SER A 36 24.74 -12.19 -23.91
CA SER A 36 25.23 -11.60 -25.17
C SER A 36 26.75 -11.68 -25.37
N ASP A 37 27.52 -12.02 -24.33
CA ASP A 37 28.96 -12.22 -24.44
C ASP A 37 29.34 -13.25 -25.53
N THR A 38 30.35 -12.95 -26.33
CA THR A 38 30.82 -13.81 -27.44
C THR A 38 32.13 -14.53 -27.15
N VAL A 39 32.78 -14.28 -26.02
CA VAL A 39 34.10 -14.85 -25.64
C VAL A 39 33.94 -16.17 -24.89
N LEU A 40 32.96 -16.23 -23.97
CA LEU A 40 32.59 -17.40 -23.20
C LEU A 40 31.82 -18.40 -24.07
N GLN A 41 32.56 -19.35 -24.64
CA GLN A 41 32.08 -20.35 -25.59
C GLN A 41 32.24 -21.79 -25.06
N GLY A 42 31.57 -22.74 -25.70
CA GLY A 42 31.56 -24.16 -25.30
C GLY A 42 30.33 -24.54 -24.48
N GLN A 43 30.06 -25.84 -24.38
CA GLN A 43 28.76 -26.36 -23.94
C GLN A 43 28.35 -25.90 -22.53
N THR A 44 29.29 -25.81 -21.59
CA THR A 44 29.06 -25.28 -20.24
C THR A 44 28.55 -23.84 -20.29
N TYR A 45 29.24 -22.95 -20.98
CA TYR A 45 28.83 -21.54 -21.08
C TYR A 45 27.54 -21.36 -21.89
N SER A 46 27.37 -22.06 -23.01
CA SER A 46 26.14 -21.98 -23.80
C SER A 46 24.91 -22.44 -23.00
N SER A 47 25.03 -23.54 -22.25
CA SER A 47 23.94 -24.03 -21.39
C SER A 47 23.69 -23.12 -20.18
N ALA A 48 24.74 -22.55 -19.58
CA ALA A 48 24.60 -21.55 -18.52
C ALA A 48 23.87 -20.29 -19.01
N LYS A 49 24.23 -19.75 -20.19
CA LYS A 49 23.57 -18.57 -20.77
C LYS A 49 22.07 -18.81 -20.96
N ALA A 50 21.68 -19.95 -21.55
CA ALA A 50 20.28 -20.34 -21.67
C ALA A 50 19.59 -20.45 -20.29
N PHE A 51 20.21 -21.16 -19.34
CA PHE A 51 19.64 -21.34 -18.00
C PHE A 51 19.40 -20.02 -17.26
N PHE A 52 20.35 -19.08 -17.28
CA PHE A 52 20.19 -17.77 -16.63
C PHE A 52 19.13 -16.90 -17.32
N ALA A 53 19.02 -16.96 -18.66
CA ALA A 53 17.98 -16.29 -19.41
C ALA A 53 16.58 -16.85 -19.15
N GLU A 54 16.45 -18.17 -19.00
CA GLU A 54 15.18 -18.88 -18.78
C GLU A 54 14.70 -18.84 -17.31
N THR A 55 15.60 -18.60 -16.34
CA THR A 55 15.28 -18.69 -14.90
C THR A 55 15.47 -17.38 -14.15
N PHE A 56 16.72 -16.97 -13.92
CA PHE A 56 17.05 -15.82 -13.07
C PHE A 56 16.55 -14.49 -13.65
N ARG A 57 16.51 -14.34 -14.98
CA ARG A 57 16.01 -13.12 -15.63
C ARG A 57 14.49 -12.93 -15.41
N PRO A 58 13.61 -13.91 -15.70
CA PRO A 58 12.20 -13.86 -15.29
C PRO A 58 11.98 -13.64 -13.79
N LEU A 59 12.81 -14.25 -12.92
CA LEU A 59 12.72 -14.02 -11.47
C LEU A 59 13.00 -12.56 -11.08
N ALA A 60 14.07 -11.98 -11.61
CA ALA A 60 14.42 -10.58 -11.36
C ALA A 60 13.30 -9.63 -11.88
N GLN A 61 12.74 -9.91 -13.07
CA GLN A 61 11.59 -9.16 -13.60
C GLN A 61 10.34 -9.28 -12.70
N GLY A 62 10.04 -10.49 -12.20
CA GLY A 62 8.94 -10.70 -11.25
C GLY A 62 9.11 -9.93 -9.95
N ILE A 63 10.34 -9.88 -9.40
CA ILE A 63 10.65 -9.13 -8.18
C ILE A 63 10.51 -7.61 -8.39
N ILE A 64 10.94 -7.08 -9.56
CA ILE A 64 10.71 -5.67 -9.92
C ILE A 64 9.20 -5.37 -9.93
N TYR A 65 8.42 -6.17 -10.67
CA TYR A 65 6.97 -5.97 -10.79
C TYR A 65 6.25 -6.09 -9.43
N LEU A 66 6.71 -6.97 -8.53
CA LEU A 66 6.22 -7.04 -7.14
C LEU A 66 6.49 -5.74 -6.38
N CYS A 67 7.70 -5.18 -6.49
CA CYS A 67 8.06 -3.93 -5.84
C CYS A 67 7.27 -2.73 -6.38
N GLU A 68 7.13 -2.60 -7.70
CA GLU A 68 6.29 -1.57 -8.33
C GLU A 68 4.83 -1.66 -7.86
N LYS A 69 4.32 -2.90 -7.76
CA LYS A 69 2.96 -3.21 -7.33
C LYS A 69 2.71 -2.83 -5.88
N LEU A 70 3.65 -3.12 -4.99
CA LEU A 70 3.60 -2.72 -3.59
C LEU A 70 3.69 -1.20 -3.44
N ILE A 71 4.61 -0.52 -4.15
CA ILE A 71 4.72 0.96 -4.13
C ILE A 71 3.37 1.61 -4.48
N ARG A 72 2.75 1.23 -5.61
CA ARG A 72 1.46 1.78 -6.04
C ARG A 72 0.34 1.56 -4.99
N GLN A 73 0.38 0.44 -4.28
CA GLN A 73 -0.63 0.10 -3.25
C GLN A 73 -0.39 0.85 -1.94
N ASN A 74 0.87 0.95 -1.52
CA ASN A 74 1.28 1.72 -0.34
C ASN A 74 1.00 3.22 -0.51
N ASP A 75 1.19 3.78 -1.72
CA ASP A 75 0.91 5.19 -1.99
C ASP A 75 -0.61 5.49 -2.07
N ALA A 76 -1.39 4.55 -2.62
CA ALA A 76 -2.83 4.67 -2.72
C ALA A 76 -3.53 4.56 -1.35
N PHE A 77 -3.10 3.65 -0.47
CA PHE A 77 -3.84 3.32 0.75
C PHE A 77 -4.07 4.52 1.70
N PRO A 78 -3.06 5.36 2.06
CA PRO A 78 -3.28 6.52 2.92
C PRO A 78 -4.18 7.58 2.26
N SER A 79 -4.01 7.82 0.97
CA SER A 79 -4.80 8.84 0.24
C SER A 79 -6.25 8.41 0.06
N GLN A 80 -6.50 7.13 -0.22
CA GLN A 80 -7.84 6.53 -0.23
C GLN A 80 -8.50 6.64 1.15
N PHE A 81 -7.79 6.28 2.23
CA PHE A 81 -8.30 6.45 3.60
C PHE A 81 -8.66 7.91 3.90
N GLN A 82 -7.79 8.86 3.56
CA GLN A 82 -8.01 10.27 3.83
C GLN A 82 -9.21 10.85 3.06
N SER A 83 -9.45 10.36 1.84
CA SER A 83 -10.59 10.77 1.00
C SER A 83 -11.93 10.15 1.41
N GLN A 84 -11.92 8.91 1.92
CA GLN A 84 -13.14 8.17 2.26
C GLN A 84 -13.51 8.31 3.75
N VAL A 85 -12.53 8.18 4.66
CA VAL A 85 -12.77 8.08 6.11
C VAL A 85 -12.51 9.42 6.83
N ALA A 86 -11.25 9.88 6.88
CA ALA A 86 -10.89 11.14 7.52
C ALA A 86 -9.45 11.61 7.22
N GLN A 87 -9.26 12.93 7.21
CA GLN A 87 -7.96 13.59 7.07
C GLN A 87 -7.04 13.50 8.31
N ALA A 88 -7.54 12.95 9.42
CA ALA A 88 -6.85 12.83 10.71
C ALA A 88 -7.05 11.42 11.29
N ASP A 89 -6.34 11.11 12.37
CA ASP A 89 -6.38 9.79 13.01
C ASP A 89 -7.80 9.33 13.36
N VAL A 90 -8.00 8.01 13.32
CA VAL A 90 -9.30 7.38 13.53
C VAL A 90 -9.13 6.15 14.40
N ILE A 91 -9.55 6.27 15.66
CA ILE A 91 -9.59 5.17 16.60
C ILE A 91 -11.06 4.77 16.77
N GLU A 92 -11.42 3.58 16.29
CA GLU A 92 -12.80 3.06 16.32
C GLU A 92 -13.38 3.11 17.74
N GLN A 93 -12.62 2.65 18.73
CA GLN A 93 -13.04 2.66 20.13
C GLN A 93 -13.32 4.07 20.66
N GLU A 94 -12.58 5.09 20.20
CA GLU A 94 -12.83 6.48 20.58
C GLU A 94 -14.14 7.00 19.98
N ILE A 95 -14.41 6.69 18.70
CA ILE A 95 -15.68 7.03 18.05
C ILE A 95 -16.86 6.36 18.76
N LEU A 96 -16.74 5.06 19.08
CA LEU A 96 -17.76 4.32 19.83
C LEU A 96 -18.02 4.94 21.21
N GLU A 97 -16.97 5.36 21.92
CA GLU A 97 -17.11 5.99 23.24
C GLU A 97 -17.72 7.40 23.15
N GLN A 98 -17.31 8.22 22.18
CA GLN A 98 -17.92 9.51 21.91
C GLN A 98 -19.42 9.37 21.56
N ILE A 99 -19.81 8.33 20.82
CA ILE A 99 -21.22 8.01 20.57
C ILE A 99 -21.94 7.64 21.88
N ARG A 100 -21.34 6.83 22.78
CA ARG A 100 -21.94 6.50 24.09
C ARG A 100 -22.16 7.74 24.94
N GLU A 101 -21.17 8.61 25.06
CA GLU A 101 -21.28 9.84 25.84
C GLU A 101 -22.28 10.82 25.23
N ILE A 102 -22.39 10.93 23.91
CA ILE A 102 -23.46 11.73 23.29
C ILE A 102 -24.85 11.16 23.59
N ASN A 103 -25.04 9.83 23.58
CA ASN A 103 -26.33 9.24 24.01
C ASN A 103 -26.64 9.57 25.47
N ARG A 104 -25.63 9.57 26.35
CA ARG A 104 -25.77 9.97 27.76
C ARG A 104 -26.15 11.44 27.90
N MET A 105 -25.53 12.34 27.12
CA MET A 105 -25.85 13.76 27.11
C MET A 105 -27.27 14.04 26.60
N ILE A 106 -27.73 13.34 25.55
CA ILE A 106 -29.12 13.42 25.05
C ILE A 106 -30.09 13.03 26.16
N ALA A 107 -29.96 11.82 26.72
CA ALA A 107 -30.86 11.34 27.76
C ALA A 107 -30.88 12.23 29.01
N SER A 108 -29.72 12.77 29.41
CA SER A 108 -29.65 13.72 30.53
C SER A 108 -30.30 15.06 30.22
N THR A 109 -30.21 15.56 28.99
CA THR A 109 -30.82 16.82 28.56
C THR A 109 -32.34 16.68 28.49
N GLU A 110 -32.83 15.56 27.95
CA GLU A 110 -34.26 15.23 27.90
C GLU A 110 -34.86 15.11 29.30
N ALA A 111 -34.20 14.40 30.23
CA ALA A 111 -34.65 14.27 31.61
C ALA A 111 -34.68 15.61 32.38
N LEU A 112 -33.71 16.49 32.13
CA LEU A 112 -33.72 17.84 32.69
C LEU A 112 -34.88 18.67 32.13
N ASN A 113 -35.10 18.65 30.82
CA ASN A 113 -36.19 19.40 30.17
C ASN A 113 -37.59 18.90 30.61
N GLN A 114 -37.74 17.60 30.89
CA GLN A 114 -38.96 17.04 31.50
C GLN A 114 -39.19 17.52 32.94
N THR A 115 -38.11 17.68 33.72
CA THR A 115 -38.19 18.09 35.13
C THR A 115 -38.41 19.60 35.28
N MET A 116 -37.76 20.38 34.40
CA MET A 116 -37.87 21.83 34.32
C MET A 116 -37.81 22.24 32.85
N PRO A 117 -38.94 22.59 32.22
CA PRO A 117 -38.96 23.01 30.82
C PRO A 117 -38.11 24.25 30.59
N ILE A 118 -37.04 24.12 29.81
CA ILE A 118 -36.10 25.21 29.49
C ILE A 118 -36.15 25.44 27.98
N SER A 119 -36.52 26.65 27.58
CA SER A 119 -36.59 27.03 26.16
C SER A 119 -35.22 26.85 25.50
N GLY A 120 -35.19 26.19 24.34
CA GLY A 120 -33.96 25.90 23.59
C GLY A 120 -33.33 24.53 23.86
N MET A 121 -33.76 23.75 24.86
CA MET A 121 -33.20 22.41 25.10
C MET A 121 -33.36 21.45 23.91
N ASP A 122 -34.46 21.54 23.17
CA ASP A 122 -34.66 20.73 21.96
C ASP A 122 -33.61 21.03 20.87
N ALA A 123 -33.09 22.26 20.80
CA ALA A 123 -32.01 22.61 19.88
C ALA A 123 -30.67 21.98 20.31
N VAL A 124 -30.43 21.85 21.62
CA VAL A 124 -29.25 21.17 22.18
C VAL A 124 -29.32 19.66 21.93
N VAL A 125 -30.49 19.03 22.13
CA VAL A 125 -30.72 17.62 21.80
C VAL A 125 -30.52 17.37 20.30
N ASN A 126 -31.05 18.26 19.43
CA ASN A 126 -30.83 18.16 17.98
C ASN A 126 -29.36 18.33 17.58
N LEU A 127 -28.61 19.24 18.24
CA LEU A 127 -27.18 19.39 18.01
C LEU A 127 -26.42 18.09 18.36
N PHE A 128 -26.70 17.50 19.52
CA PHE A 128 -26.13 16.22 19.92
C PHE A 128 -26.51 15.09 18.95
N ALA A 129 -27.76 15.03 18.48
CA ALA A 129 -28.18 14.06 17.47
C ALA A 129 -27.41 14.20 16.15
N VAL A 130 -27.14 15.43 15.69
CA VAL A 130 -26.31 15.70 14.50
C VAL A 130 -24.84 15.31 14.74
N MET A 131 -24.28 15.58 15.92
CA MET A 131 -22.92 15.15 16.27
C MET A 131 -22.80 13.62 16.28
N LYS A 132 -23.75 12.92 16.91
CA LYS A 132 -23.84 11.45 16.90
C LYS A 132 -23.90 10.92 15.47
N ARG A 133 -24.77 11.47 14.62
CA ARG A 133 -24.88 11.05 13.21
C ARG A 133 -23.55 11.15 12.47
N LYS A 134 -22.82 12.26 12.60
CA LYS A 134 -21.49 12.42 11.97
C LYS A 134 -20.46 11.39 12.44
N LEU A 135 -20.50 10.98 13.70
CA LEU A 135 -19.64 9.92 14.22
C LEU A 135 -20.04 8.55 13.68
N GLN A 136 -21.34 8.29 13.51
CA GLN A 136 -21.84 7.06 12.88
C GLN A 136 -21.47 7.00 11.38
N GLU A 137 -21.58 8.11 10.65
CA GLU A 137 -21.13 8.22 9.24
C GLU A 137 -19.62 7.94 9.11
N LYS A 138 -18.79 8.51 10.00
CA LYS A 138 -17.34 8.24 10.04
C LYS A 138 -17.02 6.78 10.37
N LEU A 139 -17.84 6.13 11.21
CA LEU A 139 -17.69 4.72 11.55
C LEU A 139 -18.07 3.80 10.38
N GLU A 140 -19.15 4.11 9.67
CA GLU A 140 -19.57 3.36 8.48
C GLU A 140 -18.49 3.42 7.40
N HIS A 141 -18.00 4.61 7.05
CA HIS A 141 -16.92 4.77 6.08
C HIS A 141 -15.64 4.03 6.50
N LEU A 142 -15.34 3.93 7.80
CA LEU A 142 -14.20 3.15 8.30
C LEU A 142 -14.39 1.64 8.02
N TYR A 143 -15.59 1.11 8.22
CA TYR A 143 -15.91 -0.29 7.91
C TYR A 143 -15.95 -0.57 6.41
N GLU A 144 -16.56 0.32 5.61
CA GLU A 144 -16.54 0.25 4.14
C GLU A 144 -15.11 0.24 3.60
N PHE A 145 -14.25 1.16 4.07
CA PHE A 145 -12.84 1.20 3.70
C PHE A 145 -12.10 -0.07 4.11
N ASN A 146 -12.31 -0.57 5.34
CA ASN A 146 -11.67 -1.80 5.81
C ASN A 146 -12.11 -3.04 5.00
N TYR A 147 -13.38 -3.09 4.59
CA TYR A 147 -13.88 -4.15 3.70
C TYR A 147 -13.27 -4.03 2.30
N ALA A 148 -13.36 -2.86 1.68
CA ALA A 148 -12.86 -2.60 0.32
C ALA A 148 -11.34 -2.77 0.19
N SER A 149 -10.57 -2.44 1.24
CA SER A 149 -9.11 -2.57 1.22
C SER A 149 -8.58 -3.96 1.59
N SER A 150 -9.44 -4.88 2.06
CA SER A 150 -9.04 -6.19 2.58
C SER A 150 -8.28 -7.06 1.56
N SER A 151 -8.64 -6.98 0.27
CA SER A 151 -8.02 -7.75 -0.82
C SER A 151 -6.97 -6.97 -1.62
N ASN A 152 -6.65 -5.72 -1.23
CA ASN A 152 -5.75 -4.84 -1.98
C ASN A 152 -4.40 -5.50 -2.31
N TYR A 153 -3.87 -6.33 -1.41
CA TYR A 153 -2.56 -6.97 -1.56
C TYR A 153 -2.62 -8.41 -2.10
N ASP A 154 -3.79 -8.99 -2.36
CA ASP A 154 -3.95 -10.40 -2.76
C ASP A 154 -3.09 -10.78 -3.97
N THR A 155 -3.15 -9.96 -5.02
CA THR A 155 -2.37 -10.21 -6.24
C THR A 155 -0.87 -9.94 -6.06
N ALA A 156 -0.46 -9.22 -5.01
CA ALA A 156 0.95 -9.07 -4.64
C ALA A 156 1.43 -10.32 -3.89
N LEU A 157 0.59 -10.88 -3.01
CA LEU A 157 0.83 -12.15 -2.32
C LEU A 157 0.92 -13.33 -3.30
N GLN A 158 0.02 -13.42 -4.29
CA GLN A 158 0.07 -14.44 -5.36
C GLN A 158 1.37 -14.37 -6.18
N LEU A 159 1.82 -13.15 -6.51
CA LEU A 159 3.06 -12.91 -7.23
C LEU A 159 4.28 -13.28 -6.37
N ALA A 160 4.30 -12.88 -5.09
CA ALA A 160 5.35 -13.24 -4.14
C ALA A 160 5.45 -14.76 -3.93
N ALA A 161 4.32 -15.48 -3.88
CA ALA A 161 4.29 -16.94 -3.81
C ALA A 161 4.90 -17.58 -5.08
N SER A 162 4.56 -17.06 -6.26
CA SER A 162 5.13 -17.53 -7.55
C SER A 162 6.65 -17.31 -7.61
N ILE A 163 7.13 -16.14 -7.18
CA ILE A 163 8.56 -15.82 -7.09
C ILE A 163 9.27 -16.74 -6.10
N ALA A 164 8.68 -16.98 -4.92
CA ALA A 164 9.25 -17.86 -3.90
C ALA A 164 9.37 -19.31 -4.39
N GLN A 165 8.36 -19.82 -5.11
CA GLN A 165 8.41 -21.13 -5.77
C GLN A 165 9.54 -21.20 -6.79
N GLY A 166 9.68 -20.19 -7.65
CA GLY A 166 10.74 -20.16 -8.65
C GLY A 166 12.15 -20.06 -8.07
N LEU A 167 12.35 -19.25 -7.03
CA LEU A 167 13.59 -19.20 -6.28
C LEU A 167 13.94 -20.58 -5.67
N ALA A 168 12.97 -21.26 -5.06
CA ALA A 168 13.17 -22.58 -4.47
C ALA A 168 13.52 -23.66 -5.51
N GLU A 169 12.85 -23.66 -6.68
CA GLU A 169 13.18 -24.59 -7.77
C GLU A 169 14.59 -24.34 -8.32
N VAL A 170 14.94 -23.10 -8.63
CA VAL A 170 16.28 -22.77 -9.16
C VAL A 170 17.39 -23.06 -8.15
N GLN A 171 17.12 -22.91 -6.85
CA GLN A 171 18.06 -23.24 -5.76
C GLN A 171 18.12 -24.73 -5.41
N SER A 172 17.23 -25.58 -5.97
CA SER A 172 17.17 -27.01 -5.66
C SER A 172 18.35 -27.85 -6.16
N GLY A 173 19.26 -27.25 -6.94
CA GLY A 173 20.42 -27.93 -7.53
C GLY A 173 20.11 -28.78 -8.78
N LYS A 174 18.84 -29.14 -9.01
CA LYS A 174 18.38 -29.92 -10.18
C LYS A 174 18.74 -29.30 -11.53
N GLY A 175 18.93 -27.97 -11.57
CA GLY A 175 19.27 -27.20 -12.77
C GLY A 175 20.71 -27.35 -13.26
N CYS A 176 21.58 -28.03 -12.51
CA CYS A 176 22.98 -28.28 -12.85
C CYS A 176 23.28 -29.79 -12.89
N SER A 177 24.00 -30.24 -13.92
CA SER A 177 24.49 -31.61 -14.05
C SER A 177 26.01 -31.63 -13.80
N PRO A 178 26.49 -32.13 -12.64
CA PRO A 178 27.92 -32.22 -12.36
C PRO A 178 28.67 -33.16 -13.31
N ALA A 179 27.99 -34.20 -13.81
CA ALA A 179 28.61 -35.20 -14.69
C ALA A 179 28.92 -34.68 -16.10
N SER A 180 28.18 -33.66 -16.57
CA SER A 180 28.40 -33.03 -17.87
C SER A 180 28.94 -31.59 -17.77
N GLY A 181 28.93 -30.98 -16.59
CA GLY A 181 29.28 -29.57 -16.40
C GLY A 181 28.33 -28.63 -17.15
N THR A 182 27.04 -28.96 -17.23
CA THR A 182 26.04 -28.21 -18.00
C THR A 182 24.80 -27.89 -17.18
N PHE A 183 24.09 -26.85 -17.58
CA PHE A 183 22.84 -26.42 -16.96
C PHE A 183 21.63 -26.83 -17.82
N SER A 184 20.46 -27.01 -17.21
CA SER A 184 19.22 -27.33 -17.92
C SER A 184 17.98 -27.01 -17.10
N THR A 185 16.94 -26.51 -17.75
CA THR A 185 15.61 -26.29 -17.15
C THR A 185 14.74 -27.55 -17.14
N GLN A 186 15.13 -28.63 -17.84
CA GLN A 186 14.33 -29.86 -17.97
C GLN A 186 14.06 -30.61 -16.65
N GLY A 187 14.90 -30.41 -15.63
CA GLY A 187 14.73 -30.99 -14.29
C GLY A 187 13.99 -30.11 -13.29
N LEU A 188 13.56 -28.91 -13.70
CA LEU A 188 12.91 -27.92 -12.85
C LEU A 188 11.40 -27.85 -13.15
N ASN A 189 10.60 -27.54 -12.13
CA ASN A 189 9.30 -26.95 -12.40
C ASN A 189 9.50 -25.47 -12.81
N ILE A 190 9.03 -25.09 -13.99
CA ILE A 190 9.10 -23.72 -14.56
C ILE A 190 7.71 -23.04 -14.60
N GLU A 191 6.64 -23.69 -14.12
CA GLU A 191 5.25 -23.15 -14.14
C GLU A 191 5.12 -21.81 -13.43
N TRP A 192 5.95 -21.56 -12.40
CA TRP A 192 6.04 -20.28 -11.71
C TRP A 192 6.37 -19.11 -12.64
N ALA A 193 7.11 -19.32 -13.72
CA ALA A 193 7.44 -18.26 -14.69
C ALA A 193 6.19 -17.84 -15.48
N ASN A 194 5.38 -18.83 -15.89
CA ASN A 194 4.08 -18.59 -16.52
C ASN A 194 3.12 -17.88 -15.56
N SER A 195 3.11 -18.24 -14.27
CA SER A 195 2.32 -17.56 -13.24
C SER A 195 2.74 -16.10 -13.05
N ILE A 196 4.05 -15.80 -13.00
CA ILE A 196 4.57 -14.43 -12.96
C ILE A 196 4.10 -13.64 -14.19
N GLN A 197 4.24 -14.21 -15.40
CA GLN A 197 3.82 -13.56 -16.63
C GLN A 197 2.30 -13.29 -16.66
N ALA A 198 1.48 -14.28 -16.35
CA ALA A 198 0.02 -14.15 -16.33
C ALA A 198 -0.47 -13.08 -15.32
N ILE A 199 0.10 -13.06 -14.11
CA ILE A 199 -0.21 -12.05 -13.07
C ILE A 199 0.28 -10.64 -13.46
N THR A 200 1.24 -10.54 -14.38
CA THR A 200 1.72 -9.28 -14.95
C THR A 200 0.79 -8.78 -16.06
N GLU A 201 0.45 -9.64 -17.02
CA GLU A 201 -0.39 -9.31 -18.17
C GLU A 201 -1.84 -9.01 -17.81
N GLU A 202 -2.43 -9.75 -16.87
CA GLU A 202 -3.82 -9.55 -16.42
C GLU A 202 -4.02 -8.15 -15.84
N ARG A 203 -3.05 -7.64 -15.07
CA ARG A 203 -3.11 -6.26 -14.55
C ARG A 203 -2.97 -5.22 -15.65
N ALA A 204 -2.16 -5.44 -16.69
CA ALA A 204 -2.03 -4.49 -17.79
C ALA A 204 -3.42 -4.23 -18.40
N ARG A 205 -4.17 -5.31 -18.70
CA ARG A 205 -5.56 -5.23 -19.18
C ARG A 205 -6.51 -4.54 -18.19
N GLN A 206 -6.43 -4.85 -16.90
CA GLN A 206 -7.27 -4.19 -15.89
C GLN A 206 -6.96 -2.69 -15.75
N THR A 207 -5.70 -2.28 -15.96
CA THR A 207 -5.29 -0.87 -15.92
C THR A 207 -5.82 -0.13 -17.14
N ASP A 208 -5.70 -0.72 -18.34
CA ASP A 208 -6.21 -0.13 -19.59
C ASP A 208 -7.75 0.00 -19.58
N ASN A 209 -8.47 -1.03 -19.13
CA ASN A 209 -9.94 -0.99 -19.04
C ASN A 209 -10.43 0.07 -18.04
N SER A 210 -9.68 0.33 -16.96
CA SER A 210 -10.01 1.39 -15.98
C SER A 210 -9.85 2.81 -16.56
N ILE A 211 -9.08 2.97 -17.63
CA ILE A 211 -8.90 4.27 -18.32
C ILE A 211 -10.11 4.58 -19.23
N GLU A 212 -10.77 3.56 -19.81
CA GLU A 212 -12.01 3.78 -20.59
C GLU A 212 -13.21 4.12 -19.71
N GLU A 213 -13.38 3.50 -18.54
CA GLU A 213 -14.44 3.91 -17.59
C GLU A 213 -14.17 5.30 -16.98
N GLY A 214 -12.91 5.68 -16.79
CA GLY A 214 -12.51 7.05 -16.43
C GLY A 214 -12.75 8.11 -17.52
N ALA A 215 -12.94 7.70 -18.78
CA ALA A 215 -13.12 8.61 -19.91
C ALA A 215 -14.59 9.01 -20.17
N MET A 216 -15.57 8.41 -19.49
CA MET A 216 -16.99 8.75 -19.63
C MET A 216 -17.56 9.60 -18.49
N CYS A 217 -16.83 10.64 -18.07
CA CYS A 217 -17.44 11.86 -17.52
C CYS A 217 -16.93 13.07 -18.31
N GLY A 218 -17.81 13.64 -19.14
CA GLY A 218 -17.40 14.50 -20.25
C GLY A 218 -16.95 15.91 -19.86
N LYS A 219 -15.80 16.32 -20.45
CA LYS A 219 -15.42 17.67 -20.91
C LYS A 219 -15.73 18.90 -20.04
N LEU A 220 -14.66 19.63 -19.73
CA LEU A 220 -14.65 21.04 -19.29
C LEU A 220 -15.32 22.01 -20.30
N LEU A 221 -15.64 23.20 -19.77
CA LEU A 221 -16.42 24.34 -20.32
C LEU A 221 -17.96 24.14 -20.28
N GLU A 222 -18.77 25.11 -19.82
CA GLU A 222 -18.51 26.54 -19.53
C GLU A 222 -18.92 26.97 -18.10
N LYS A 223 -18.36 28.09 -17.60
CA LYS A 223 -18.83 28.75 -16.37
C LYS A 223 -20.24 29.30 -16.58
N SER A 224 -21.22 28.94 -15.75
CA SER A 224 -22.49 29.68 -15.69
C SER A 224 -23.11 29.80 -14.29
N THR A 225 -23.64 30.99 -14.04
CA THR A 225 -24.67 31.41 -13.07
C THR A 225 -24.53 31.11 -11.57
N PHE A 226 -24.01 29.97 -11.11
CA PHE A 226 -23.96 29.66 -9.67
C PHE A 226 -22.80 30.33 -8.91
N GLU A 227 -21.73 30.75 -9.61
CA GLU A 227 -20.63 31.52 -9.00
C GLU A 227 -21.02 32.98 -8.71
N LYS A 228 -21.92 33.58 -9.51
CA LYS A 228 -22.36 34.97 -9.32
C LYS A 228 -23.18 35.20 -8.04
N ILE A 229 -23.70 34.13 -7.44
CA ILE A 229 -24.45 34.19 -6.18
C ILE A 229 -23.51 34.09 -4.97
N ARG A 230 -22.31 33.50 -5.13
CA ARG A 230 -21.31 33.37 -4.06
C ARG A 230 -20.58 34.68 -3.78
N ASP A 231 -20.23 35.41 -4.84
CA ASP A 231 -19.52 36.69 -4.73
C ASP A 231 -20.45 37.86 -4.30
N GLY A 232 -21.76 37.65 -4.28
CA GLY A 232 -22.76 38.67 -3.92
C GLY A 232 -23.00 38.88 -2.42
N ILE A 233 -22.34 38.10 -1.55
CA ILE A 233 -22.49 38.18 -0.08
C ILE A 233 -21.12 38.36 0.60
N VAL A 234 -20.24 39.19 0.01
CA VAL A 234 -18.88 39.46 0.54
C VAL A 234 -18.63 40.94 0.83
N GLU A 235 -19.39 41.88 0.27
CA GLU A 235 -19.24 43.32 0.58
C GLU A 235 -20.57 44.00 0.92
N GLY A 236 -20.75 44.37 2.21
CA GLY A 236 -21.81 45.32 2.60
C GLY A 236 -22.36 45.21 4.03
N ALA A 237 -21.56 45.58 5.04
CA ALA A 237 -21.94 45.88 6.44
C ALA A 237 -22.65 44.76 7.25
N GLY A 238 -22.42 44.58 8.55
CA GLY A 238 -21.55 45.29 9.49
C GLY A 238 -21.93 44.91 10.94
N GLU A 239 -20.95 44.88 11.83
CA GLU A 239 -21.06 44.68 13.29
C GLU A 239 -21.39 43.27 13.85
N ALA A 240 -20.59 42.88 14.85
CA ALA A 240 -20.84 41.90 15.92
C ALA A 240 -21.42 40.51 15.56
N VAL A 241 -20.56 39.48 15.46
CA VAL A 241 -20.22 38.55 16.57
C VAL A 241 -18.88 37.90 16.22
N GLY A 242 -17.79 38.51 16.69
CA GLY A 242 -16.45 37.96 16.58
C GLY A 242 -15.95 37.54 17.96
N ASP A 243 -16.54 36.48 18.52
CA ASP A 243 -16.06 35.70 19.67
C ASP A 243 -16.97 34.47 19.86
N THR A 244 -16.49 33.42 20.57
CA THR A 244 -17.25 32.20 20.97
C THR A 244 -17.23 30.96 20.06
N ILE A 245 -16.24 30.76 19.17
CA ILE A 245 -15.84 29.38 18.75
C ILE A 245 -14.31 29.19 18.77
N GLU A 246 -13.65 29.58 19.87
CA GLU A 246 -12.31 29.07 20.21
C GLU A 246 -12.34 27.84 21.13
N GLY A 247 -13.52 27.46 21.64
CA GLY A 247 -13.71 26.45 22.68
C GLY A 247 -13.40 24.98 22.32
N PHE A 248 -12.93 24.68 21.11
CA PHE A 248 -12.62 23.31 20.65
C PHE A 248 -11.13 23.05 20.36
N LYS A 249 -10.24 24.00 20.67
CA LYS A 249 -8.78 23.86 20.44
C LYS A 249 -8.02 23.12 21.55
N ALA A 250 -8.69 22.61 22.59
CA ALA A 250 -8.05 22.15 23.82
C ALA A 250 -8.56 20.78 24.33
N LEU A 251 -8.18 19.70 23.64
CA LEU A 251 -7.94 18.39 24.27
C LEU A 251 -6.69 17.78 23.62
N GLY A 252 -5.52 18.10 24.17
CA GLY A 252 -4.24 17.63 23.64
C GLY A 252 -3.24 17.26 24.73
N LYS A 253 -2.53 16.15 24.48
CA LYS A 253 -1.21 15.74 25.02
C LYS A 253 -1.01 15.62 26.55
N TRP A 254 -0.81 14.39 27.02
CA TRP A 254 0.17 13.94 28.06
C TRP A 254 -0.01 12.40 28.22
N GLU A 255 0.95 11.47 28.32
CA GLU A 255 2.40 11.33 28.01
C GLU A 255 2.61 9.81 27.65
N THR A 256 3.76 9.19 27.38
CA THR A 256 5.21 9.49 27.47
C THR A 256 5.96 8.75 26.33
N TRP A 257 7.28 8.93 26.16
CA TRP A 257 8.15 8.09 25.31
C TRP A 257 9.28 7.46 26.14
N GLU A 258 9.25 6.15 26.39
CA GLU A 258 10.42 5.43 26.92
C GLU A 258 10.33 3.91 26.66
N ASN A 259 10.74 3.48 25.45
CA ASN A 259 11.38 2.18 25.15
C ASN A 259 11.59 2.02 23.63
N MET A 260 12.56 2.76 23.08
CA MET A 260 13.11 2.43 21.76
C MET A 260 13.98 1.18 21.88
N GLY A 261 13.43 0.02 21.53
CA GLY A 261 14.14 -1.24 21.41
C GLY A 261 14.17 -1.72 19.97
N THR A 262 15.16 -1.29 19.19
CA THR A 262 15.45 -1.90 17.87
C THR A 262 15.87 -3.36 18.04
N PRO A 263 15.49 -4.22 17.10
CA PRO A 263 16.53 -4.99 16.42
C PRO A 263 16.46 -4.80 14.89
N PRO A 264 17.61 -4.92 14.18
CA PRO A 264 17.62 -4.89 12.72
C PRO A 264 17.04 -6.19 12.16
N CYS A 265 16.37 -6.12 11.01
CA CYS A 265 16.08 -7.29 10.16
C CYS A 265 17.24 -7.47 9.15
N PRO A 266 18.09 -8.51 9.28
CA PRO A 266 19.27 -8.68 8.43
C PRO A 266 19.17 -9.99 7.62
N LEU A 267 18.07 -10.19 6.87
CA LEU A 267 17.80 -11.45 6.17
C LEU A 267 17.21 -11.27 4.75
N LEU A 268 17.95 -10.60 3.88
CA LEU A 268 17.80 -10.78 2.41
C LEU A 268 19.14 -10.79 1.64
N ILE A 269 20.28 -10.72 2.34
CA ILE A 269 21.63 -10.93 1.78
C ILE A 269 22.31 -12.13 2.46
N PRO A 270 21.86 -13.37 2.20
CA PRO A 270 22.80 -14.51 2.23
C PRO A 270 22.82 -15.34 0.94
N LEU A 271 21.82 -15.21 0.06
CA LEU A 271 21.67 -16.11 -1.10
C LEU A 271 22.74 -15.90 -2.18
N ALA A 272 23.11 -14.64 -2.47
CA ALA A 272 24.21 -14.33 -3.37
C ALA A 272 25.57 -14.83 -2.84
N LEU A 273 25.78 -14.84 -1.51
CA LEU A 273 27.00 -15.40 -0.92
C LEU A 273 27.00 -16.93 -0.91
N CYS A 274 25.89 -17.61 -0.64
CA CYS A 274 25.82 -19.08 -0.68
C CYS A 274 26.20 -19.64 -2.06
N ILE A 275 25.73 -19.00 -3.14
CA ILE A 275 26.03 -19.44 -4.51
C ILE A 275 27.52 -19.20 -4.85
N MET A 276 28.11 -18.07 -4.44
CA MET A 276 29.55 -17.84 -4.62
C MET A 276 30.43 -18.76 -3.75
N HIS A 277 30.00 -19.11 -2.54
CA HIS A 277 30.77 -19.99 -1.65
C HIS A 277 30.86 -21.43 -2.21
N CYS A 278 29.82 -21.88 -2.94
CA CYS A 278 29.80 -23.20 -3.56
C CYS A 278 30.72 -23.31 -4.80
N GLN A 279 30.95 -22.20 -5.53
CA GLN A 279 31.85 -22.15 -6.68
C GLN A 279 33.34 -22.18 -6.29
N ILE A 280 33.72 -21.50 -5.20
CA ILE A 280 35.14 -21.40 -4.79
C ILE A 280 35.70 -22.77 -4.35
N HIS A 281 34.87 -23.65 -3.79
CA HIS A 281 35.33 -24.96 -3.33
C HIS A 281 35.56 -25.98 -4.46
N LEU A 282 34.97 -25.76 -5.64
CA LEU A 282 35.12 -26.59 -6.86
C LEU A 282 36.27 -26.13 -7.78
N LEU A 283 36.97 -25.03 -7.43
CA LEU A 283 38.11 -24.50 -8.19
C LEU A 283 39.47 -24.73 -7.50
N MET A 284 39.49 -25.50 -6.40
CA MET A 284 40.72 -25.87 -5.65
C MET A 284 40.85 -27.38 -5.38
N MET A 285 40.18 -28.22 -6.17
CA MET A 285 40.41 -29.67 -6.30
C MET A 285 40.33 -30.06 -7.78
#